data_AF-A0A8C2FRP7-F1
#
_entry.id   AF-A0A8C2FRP7-F1
#
_cell.length_a   1.000
_cell.length_b   1.000
_cell.length_c   1.000
_cell.angle_alpha   90.00
_cell.angle_beta   90.00
_cell.angle_gamma   90.00
#
_symmetry.space_group_name_H-M   'P 1'
#
loop_
_entity.id
_entity.type
_entity.pdbx_description
1 polymer ?
#
loop_
_entity_poly.entity_id
_entity_poly.type
_entity_poly.pdbx_seq_one_letter_code
_entity_poly.pdbx_strand_id
1 'polypeptide(L)'
;LEQFTREDALRREGYRHACHIMLYGDSSAKLFGKIPIKHIVLMQMRFDGLLGFPGGLVNPSKETLEAGLSRELHKEVGVTVPVGVDNHVSSCLSPSCPQLITHFYIKKMTEAELKEIERAAVAAATDHGLEVLGMVRVPLYFLKNGGGLPYFLSHSFISNSRAQLLSALQRCRLLSQGELEKAVRQAEQMRRTNSGDPH
;
A
#
# COMPACT_ATOMS: atom_id res chain seq x y z
N LEU A 1 3.79 -11.54 11.90
CA LEU A 1 4.38 -10.27 12.41
C LEU A 1 3.86 -10.09 13.81
N GLU A 2 4.70 -9.67 14.75
CA GLU A 2 4.24 -9.29 16.09
C GLU A 2 3.25 -8.13 15.95
N GLN A 3 2.01 -8.36 16.36
CA GLN A 3 0.93 -7.38 16.29
C GLN A 3 0.67 -6.80 17.66
N PHE A 4 0.33 -5.52 17.69
CA PHE A 4 -0.06 -4.79 18.88
C PHE A 4 -1.47 -4.26 18.73
N THR A 5 -2.16 -4.08 19.85
CA THR A 5 -3.28 -3.14 19.89
C THR A 5 -2.75 -1.73 19.59
N ARG A 6 -3.63 -0.80 19.17
CA ARG A 6 -3.23 0.58 18.91
C ARG A 6 -2.74 1.26 20.19
N GLU A 7 -3.40 0.99 21.31
CA GLU A 7 -3.08 1.51 22.63
C GLU A 7 -1.73 0.98 23.13
N ASP A 8 -1.49 -0.32 23.02
CA ASP A 8 -0.22 -0.92 23.45
C ASP A 8 0.94 -0.41 22.60
N ALA A 9 0.75 -0.27 21.29
CA ALA A 9 1.75 0.30 20.40
C ALA A 9 2.15 1.72 20.84
N LEU A 10 1.19 2.58 21.16
CA LEU A 10 1.43 3.96 21.60
C LEU A 10 2.09 4.07 22.98
N ARG A 11 2.01 3.02 23.81
CA ARG A 11 2.68 2.96 25.12
C ARG A 11 4.14 2.51 25.04
N ARG A 12 4.63 2.08 23.88
CA ARG A 12 6.00 1.57 23.72
C ARG A 12 7.00 2.71 23.62
N GLU A 13 7.77 2.92 24.68
CA GLU A 13 8.85 3.89 24.70
C GLU A 13 10.05 3.44 23.85
N GLY A 14 10.76 4.40 23.24
CA GLY A 14 11.94 4.13 22.41
C GLY A 14 11.66 3.58 21.01
N TYR A 15 10.38 3.46 20.61
CA TYR A 15 10.00 3.05 19.26
C TYR A 15 9.68 4.26 18.38
N ARG A 16 10.11 4.18 17.12
CA ARG A 16 9.63 5.08 16.07
C ARG A 16 8.32 4.55 15.51
N HIS A 17 7.51 5.46 14.98
CA HIS A 17 6.20 5.14 14.43
C HIS A 17 6.13 5.56 12.97
N ALA A 18 5.60 4.70 12.10
CA ALA A 18 5.25 5.04 10.74
C ALA A 18 3.79 4.70 10.47
N CYS A 19 3.08 5.55 9.76
CA CYS A 19 1.71 5.30 9.33
C CYS A 19 1.67 5.19 7.80
N HIS A 20 0.95 4.19 7.30
CA HIS A 20 0.70 4.04 5.86
C HIS A 20 -0.77 3.69 5.61
N ILE A 21 -1.27 4.00 4.42
CA ILE A 21 -2.68 3.81 4.09
C ILE A 21 -2.88 3.13 2.73
N MET A 22 -3.83 2.19 2.68
CA MET A 22 -4.41 1.74 1.42
C MET A 22 -5.60 2.61 1.06
N LEU A 23 -5.48 3.36 -0.04
CA LEU A 23 -6.59 4.05 -0.69
C LEU A 23 -7.13 3.16 -1.81
N TYR A 24 -8.42 2.85 -1.77
CA TYR A 24 -9.05 1.96 -2.75
C TYR A 24 -10.48 2.34 -3.09
N GLY A 25 -11.00 1.84 -4.19
CA GLY A 25 -12.37 2.10 -4.64
C GLY A 25 -12.80 1.16 -5.75
N ASP A 26 -14.11 1.13 -6.02
CA ASP A 26 -14.67 0.30 -7.08
C ASP A 26 -14.46 0.96 -8.44
N SER A 27 -14.30 0.16 -9.50
CA SER A 27 -14.23 0.66 -10.87
C SER A 27 -14.90 -0.31 -11.85
N SER A 28 -15.66 0.26 -12.78
CA SER A 28 -16.27 -0.47 -13.89
C SER A 28 -15.35 -0.62 -15.11
N ALA A 29 -14.12 -0.08 -15.04
CA ALA A 29 -13.20 -0.10 -16.16
C ALA A 29 -12.79 -1.52 -16.56
N LYS A 30 -12.49 -1.69 -17.84
CA LYS A 30 -12.07 -2.96 -18.43
C LYS A 30 -10.74 -2.80 -19.15
N LEU A 31 -9.75 -3.60 -18.78
CA LEU A 31 -8.52 -3.75 -19.54
C LEU A 31 -8.85 -4.39 -20.90
N PHE A 32 -8.31 -3.80 -21.98
CA PHE A 32 -8.58 -4.19 -23.37
C PHE A 32 -10.08 -4.26 -23.71
N GLY A 33 -10.91 -3.48 -23.03
CA GLY A 33 -12.37 -3.48 -23.19
C GLY A 33 -13.09 -4.76 -22.73
N LYS A 34 -12.35 -5.78 -22.25
CA LYS A 34 -12.88 -7.12 -21.98
C LYS A 34 -12.69 -7.59 -20.54
N ILE A 35 -11.57 -7.28 -19.91
CA ILE A 35 -11.17 -7.83 -18.62
C ILE A 35 -11.49 -6.82 -17.53
N PRO A 36 -12.50 -7.05 -16.66
CA PRO A 36 -12.85 -6.11 -15.60
C PRO A 36 -11.70 -5.93 -14.61
N ILE A 37 -11.32 -4.69 -14.31
CA ILE A 37 -10.32 -4.42 -13.26
C ILE A 37 -10.92 -4.47 -11.86
N LYS A 38 -12.25 -4.29 -11.76
CA LYS A 38 -13.11 -4.34 -10.56
C LYS A 38 -12.85 -3.25 -9.52
N HIS A 39 -11.60 -3.06 -9.13
CA HIS A 39 -11.21 -2.10 -8.10
C HIS A 39 -9.91 -1.38 -8.47
N ILE A 40 -9.75 -0.19 -7.92
CA ILE A 40 -8.51 0.58 -7.91
C ILE A 40 -7.94 0.46 -6.51
N VAL A 41 -6.65 0.13 -6.41
CA VAL A 41 -5.87 0.17 -5.16
C VAL A 41 -4.60 0.94 -5.48
N LEU A 42 -4.30 1.96 -4.70
CA LEU A 42 -3.14 2.81 -4.92
C LEU A 42 -1.94 2.37 -4.07
N MET A 43 -0.79 2.27 -4.72
CA MET A 43 0.55 2.15 -4.13
C MET A 43 1.48 3.15 -4.82
N GLN A 44 2.73 3.24 -4.38
CA GLN A 44 3.73 4.13 -4.97
C GLN A 44 5.10 3.46 -5.09
N MET A 45 5.84 3.86 -6.12
CA MET A 45 7.28 3.64 -6.20
C MET A 45 7.98 4.66 -5.31
N ARG A 46 8.82 4.18 -4.39
CA ARG A 46 9.60 5.01 -3.48
C ARG A 46 10.97 5.34 -4.05
N PHE A 47 11.64 6.33 -3.48
CA PHE A 47 13.02 6.71 -3.81
C PHE A 47 14.03 5.55 -3.74
N ASP A 48 13.78 4.56 -2.88
CA ASP A 48 14.63 3.38 -2.70
C ASP A 48 14.35 2.25 -3.72
N GLY A 49 13.50 2.52 -4.72
CA GLY A 49 13.16 1.55 -5.77
C GLY A 49 12.20 0.44 -5.34
N LEU A 50 11.57 0.58 -4.17
CA LEU A 50 10.63 -0.40 -3.63
C LEU A 50 9.18 0.10 -3.72
N LEU A 51 8.24 -0.84 -3.91
CA LEU A 51 6.81 -0.55 -3.84
C LEU A 51 6.35 -0.45 -2.39
N GLY A 52 5.59 0.60 -2.09
CA GLY A 52 5.01 0.86 -0.76
C GLY A 52 3.65 1.53 -0.84
N PHE A 53 3.00 1.67 0.32
CA PHE A 53 1.81 2.49 0.46
C PHE A 53 2.19 3.94 0.78
N PRO A 54 1.37 4.94 0.39
CA PRO A 54 1.53 6.31 0.83
C PRO A 54 1.51 6.43 2.35
N GLY A 55 2.31 7.36 2.88
CA GLY A 55 2.51 7.64 4.30
C GLY A 55 3.98 7.68 4.68
N GLY A 56 4.26 7.76 5.98
CA GLY A 56 5.63 7.96 6.45
C GLY A 56 5.75 7.97 7.96
N LEU A 57 6.88 8.50 8.44
CA LEU A 57 7.17 8.59 9.86
C LEU A 57 6.27 9.62 10.54
N VAL A 58 5.78 9.27 11.74
CA VAL A 58 4.97 10.13 12.59
C VAL A 58 5.59 10.23 13.98
N ASN A 59 5.33 11.33 14.68
CA ASN A 59 5.81 11.53 16.05
C ASN A 59 4.63 11.62 17.04
N PRO A 60 4.25 10.51 17.69
CA PRO A 60 3.15 10.50 18.65
C PRO A 60 3.30 11.44 19.85
N SER A 61 4.52 11.90 20.15
CA SER A 61 4.76 12.91 21.21
C SER A 61 4.39 14.33 20.77
N LYS A 62 4.19 14.57 19.46
CA LYS A 62 3.91 15.90 18.88
C LYS A 62 2.56 15.99 18.18
N GLU A 63 2.07 14.88 17.63
CA GLU A 63 0.87 14.81 16.82
C GLU A 63 0.15 13.47 16.99
N THR A 64 -1.13 13.41 16.64
CA THR A 64 -1.83 12.12 16.54
C THR A 64 -1.33 11.34 15.33
N LEU A 65 -1.51 10.01 15.33
CA LEU A 65 -1.14 9.17 14.19
C LEU A 65 -1.85 9.63 12.91
N GLU A 66 -3.13 10.01 13.01
CA GLU A 66 -3.96 10.43 11.89
C GLU A 66 -3.56 11.82 11.38
N ALA A 67 -3.17 12.75 12.27
CA ALA A 67 -2.66 14.06 11.86
C ALA A 67 -1.30 13.91 11.14
N GLY A 68 -0.39 13.09 11.69
CA GLY A 68 0.90 12.81 11.05
C GLY A 68 0.75 12.11 9.71
N LEU A 69 -0.14 11.11 9.61
CA LEU A 69 -0.44 10.44 8.35
C LEU A 69 -1.05 11.43 7.33
N SER A 70 -2.01 12.26 7.73
CA SER A 70 -2.61 13.26 6.83
C SER A 70 -1.58 14.28 6.32
N ARG A 71 -0.62 14.66 7.18
CA ARG A 71 0.51 15.51 6.81
C ARG A 71 1.43 14.86 5.77
N GLU A 72 1.80 13.60 5.95
CA GLU A 72 2.63 12.91 4.95
C GLU A 72 1.87 12.70 3.63
N LEU A 73 0.59 12.31 3.69
CA LEU A 73 -0.23 12.19 2.48
C LEU A 73 -0.30 13.50 1.70
N HIS A 74 -0.45 14.63 2.38
CA HIS A 74 -0.50 15.91 1.68
C HIS A 74 0.76 16.19 0.85
N LYS A 75 1.94 15.84 1.38
CA LYS A 75 3.21 16.00 0.65
C LYS A 75 3.36 15.00 -0.50
N GLU A 76 2.97 13.76 -0.28
CA GLU A 76 3.15 12.66 -1.26
C GLU A 76 2.11 12.66 -2.37
N VAL A 77 0.86 13.05 -2.09
CA VAL A 77 -0.25 13.01 -3.06
C VAL A 77 -0.83 14.37 -3.42
N GLY A 78 -0.38 15.46 -2.81
CA GLY A 78 -0.71 16.84 -3.20
C GLY A 78 -2.14 17.30 -2.86
N VAL A 79 -2.97 16.44 -2.27
CA VAL A 79 -4.34 16.76 -1.83
C VAL A 79 -4.58 16.27 -0.41
N THR A 80 -5.49 16.94 0.29
CA THR A 80 -5.90 16.52 1.63
C THR A 80 -6.74 15.24 1.54
N VAL A 81 -6.25 14.17 2.15
CA VAL A 81 -7.00 12.93 2.33
C VAL A 81 -7.46 12.86 3.79
N PRO A 82 -8.77 12.90 4.08
CA PRO A 82 -9.25 12.84 5.45
C PRO A 82 -9.04 11.43 6.01
N VAL A 83 -8.21 11.30 7.05
CA VAL A 83 -7.97 10.01 7.73
C VAL A 83 -8.51 10.07 9.15
N GLY A 84 -9.36 9.11 9.49
CA GLY A 84 -9.91 8.95 10.83
C GLY A 84 -9.34 7.72 11.56
N VAL A 85 -9.55 7.68 12.88
CA VAL A 85 -9.15 6.54 13.73
C VAL A 85 -9.88 5.26 13.30
N ASP A 86 -11.11 5.38 12.80
CA ASP A 86 -11.92 4.30 12.23
C ASP A 86 -11.29 3.66 10.98
N ASN A 87 -10.35 4.36 10.34
CA ASN A 87 -9.59 3.83 9.21
C ASN A 87 -8.39 2.98 9.67
N HIS A 88 -8.03 2.97 10.96
CA HIS A 88 -6.93 2.16 11.49
C HIS A 88 -7.27 0.67 11.48
N VAL A 89 -6.28 -0.16 11.13
CA VAL A 89 -6.50 -1.59 10.88
C VAL A 89 -5.53 -2.49 11.62
N SER A 90 -4.28 -2.08 11.77
CA SER A 90 -3.28 -2.87 12.49
C SER A 90 -2.07 -2.03 12.90
N SER A 91 -1.42 -2.45 13.98
CA SER A 91 -0.10 -1.98 14.40
C SER A 91 0.84 -3.19 14.48
N CYS A 92 2.00 -3.13 13.83
CA CYS A 92 2.94 -4.25 13.74
C CYS A 92 4.38 -3.80 13.99
N LEU A 93 5.20 -4.65 14.59
CA LEU A 93 6.65 -4.45 14.58
C LEU A 93 7.18 -4.62 13.15
N SER A 94 7.99 -3.68 12.68
CA SER A 94 8.64 -3.77 11.37
C SER A 94 9.67 -4.91 11.37
N PRO A 95 9.55 -5.89 10.46
CA PRO A 95 10.52 -6.99 10.39
C PRO A 95 11.90 -6.52 9.89
N SER A 96 11.96 -5.42 9.13
CA SER A 96 13.19 -4.91 8.53
C SER A 96 13.91 -3.86 9.37
N CYS A 97 13.26 -3.32 10.40
CA CYS A 97 13.82 -2.25 11.22
C CYS A 97 13.46 -2.47 12.69
N PRO A 98 14.42 -2.97 13.50
CA PRO A 98 14.25 -3.04 14.94
C PRO A 98 13.87 -1.65 15.48
N GLN A 99 12.92 -1.60 16.42
CA GLN A 99 12.40 -0.35 17.02
C GLN A 99 11.54 0.53 16.09
N LEU A 100 10.94 -0.03 15.03
CA LEU A 100 9.92 0.66 14.23
C LEU A 100 8.58 -0.06 14.33
N ILE A 101 7.54 0.65 14.79
CA ILE A 101 6.15 0.19 14.74
C ILE A 101 5.49 0.80 13.50
N THR A 102 4.86 -0.04 12.68
CA THR A 102 4.09 0.38 11.52
C THR A 102 2.60 0.29 11.82
N HIS A 103 1.88 1.39 11.62
CA HIS A 103 0.44 1.49 11.68
C HIS A 103 -0.11 1.49 10.25
N PHE A 104 -1.16 0.71 10.04
CA PHE A 104 -1.77 0.56 8.72
C PHE A 104 -3.22 0.98 8.75
N TYR A 105 -3.60 1.77 7.76
CA TYR A 105 -4.94 2.29 7.58
C TYR A 105 -5.52 1.82 6.25
N ILE A 106 -6.84 1.76 6.17
CA ILE A 106 -7.56 1.46 4.93
C ILE A 106 -8.69 2.48 4.78
N LYS A 107 -8.79 3.11 3.61
CA LYS A 107 -9.88 4.03 3.27
C LYS A 107 -10.45 3.73 1.90
N LYS A 108 -11.76 3.49 1.86
CA LYS A 108 -12.52 3.39 0.62
C LYS A 108 -12.87 4.80 0.11
N MET A 109 -12.74 5.01 -1.18
CA MET A 109 -13.02 6.26 -1.89
C MET A 109 -13.77 5.97 -3.19
N THR A 110 -14.36 6.99 -3.77
CA THR A 110 -14.95 6.93 -5.11
C THR A 110 -13.86 6.85 -6.19
N GLU A 111 -14.21 6.33 -7.38
CA GLU A 111 -13.27 6.30 -8.51
C GLU A 111 -12.81 7.72 -8.91
N ALA A 112 -13.66 8.74 -8.76
CA ALA A 112 -13.34 10.11 -9.08
C ALA A 112 -12.29 10.68 -8.12
N GLU A 113 -12.45 10.46 -6.80
CA GLU A 113 -11.47 10.89 -5.79
C GLU A 113 -10.10 10.23 -5.99
N LEU A 114 -10.07 8.94 -6.33
CA LEU A 114 -8.81 8.23 -6.60
C LEU A 114 -8.09 8.78 -7.83
N LYS A 115 -8.84 9.11 -8.90
CA LYS A 115 -8.27 9.77 -10.08
C LYS A 115 -7.77 11.18 -9.79
N GLU A 116 -8.42 11.90 -8.88
CA GLU A 116 -7.95 13.22 -8.44
C GLU A 116 -6.65 13.10 -7.66
N ILE A 117 -6.55 12.13 -6.74
CA ILE A 117 -5.31 11.80 -6.03
C ILE A 117 -4.18 11.52 -7.01
N GLU A 118 -4.39 10.68 -8.02
CA GLU A 118 -3.37 10.38 -9.03
C GLU A 118 -2.93 11.61 -9.83
N ARG A 119 -3.87 12.50 -10.16
CA ARG A 119 -3.57 13.76 -10.87
C ARG A 119 -2.77 14.70 -9.99
N ALA A 120 -3.21 14.91 -8.76
CA ALA A 120 -2.56 15.80 -7.80
C ALA A 120 -1.18 15.31 -7.36
N ALA A 121 -0.98 13.98 -7.28
CA ALA A 121 0.31 13.38 -6.95
C ALA A 121 1.42 13.71 -7.95
N VAL A 122 1.07 14.11 -9.17
CA VAL A 122 2.03 14.58 -10.18
C VAL A 122 2.03 16.12 -10.27
N ALA A 123 0.87 16.76 -10.13
CA ALA A 123 0.73 18.19 -10.37
C ALA A 123 1.06 19.08 -9.17
N ALA A 124 0.90 18.59 -7.94
CA ALA A 124 0.90 19.41 -6.73
C ALA A 124 1.68 18.82 -5.54
N ALA A 125 1.96 17.50 -5.55
CA ALA A 125 2.74 16.86 -4.49
C ALA A 125 4.17 17.39 -4.44
N THR A 126 4.64 17.75 -3.25
CA THR A 126 6.01 18.26 -3.04
C THR A 126 7.05 17.18 -3.15
N ASP A 127 6.67 15.92 -2.90
CA ASP A 127 7.60 14.80 -2.81
C ASP A 127 7.70 14.03 -4.15
N HIS A 128 6.95 14.46 -5.16
CA HIS A 128 7.00 13.92 -6.51
C HIS A 128 8.38 14.15 -7.14
N GLY A 129 9.04 13.05 -7.57
CA GLY A 129 10.39 13.09 -8.12
C GLY A 129 11.50 13.11 -7.06
N LEU A 130 11.15 13.09 -5.78
CA LEU A 130 12.08 12.99 -4.65
C LEU A 130 11.83 11.69 -3.88
N GLU A 131 11.03 11.73 -2.82
CA GLU A 131 10.70 10.55 -2.01
C GLU A 131 9.74 9.60 -2.73
N VAL A 132 8.88 10.14 -3.61
CA VAL A 132 7.88 9.42 -4.39
C VAL A 132 8.19 9.52 -5.88
N LEU A 133 8.47 8.37 -6.51
CA LEU A 133 8.84 8.29 -7.93
C LEU A 133 7.65 8.02 -8.85
N GLY A 134 6.46 7.77 -8.29
CA GLY A 134 5.22 7.67 -9.06
C GLY A 134 4.19 6.76 -8.41
N MET A 135 2.93 7.14 -8.55
CA MET A 135 1.79 6.34 -8.13
C MET A 135 1.54 5.20 -9.11
N VAL A 136 1.17 4.03 -8.59
CA VAL A 136 0.81 2.85 -9.36
C VAL A 136 -0.51 2.26 -8.87
N ARG A 137 -1.33 1.77 -9.79
CA ARG A 137 -2.51 0.96 -9.45
C ARG A 137 -2.12 -0.51 -9.36
N VAL A 138 -2.59 -1.20 -8.31
CA VAL A 138 -2.42 -2.66 -8.18
C VAL A 138 -3.37 -3.37 -9.18
N PRO A 139 -2.85 -4.18 -10.13
CA PRO A 139 -3.68 -4.84 -11.14
C PRO A 139 -4.32 -6.10 -10.57
N LEU A 140 -5.54 -6.02 -10.01
CA LEU A 140 -6.19 -7.16 -9.33
C LEU A 140 -6.69 -8.30 -10.25
N TYR A 141 -6.58 -8.14 -11.57
CA TYR A 141 -6.99 -9.15 -12.55
C TYR A 141 -5.92 -10.23 -12.78
N PHE A 142 -6.32 -11.32 -13.42
CA PHE A 142 -5.45 -12.42 -13.84
C PHE A 142 -5.53 -12.61 -15.34
N LEU A 143 -4.38 -12.68 -16.02
CA LEU A 143 -4.29 -12.93 -17.45
C LEU A 143 -3.94 -14.41 -17.73
N LYS A 144 -4.38 -14.93 -18.89
CA LYS A 144 -4.20 -16.35 -19.26
C LYS A 144 -2.72 -16.77 -19.39
N ASN A 145 -1.86 -15.87 -19.85
CA ASN A 145 -0.45 -16.16 -20.16
C ASN A 145 0.52 -15.49 -19.17
N GLY A 146 0.08 -15.19 -17.95
CA GLY A 146 0.83 -14.36 -17.02
C GLY A 146 0.53 -12.87 -17.17
N GLY A 147 0.72 -12.13 -16.08
CA GLY A 147 0.38 -10.72 -15.92
C GLY A 147 -0.70 -10.48 -14.86
N GLY A 148 -0.90 -9.21 -14.51
CA GLY A 148 -1.82 -8.81 -13.45
C GLY A 148 -1.26 -9.03 -12.05
N LEU A 149 -2.10 -9.40 -11.09
CA LEU A 149 -1.75 -9.44 -9.67
C LEU A 149 -0.54 -10.34 -9.36
N PRO A 150 -0.40 -11.55 -9.94
CA PRO A 150 0.76 -12.40 -9.68
C PRO A 150 2.10 -11.71 -10.04
N TYR A 151 2.15 -11.00 -11.16
CA TYR A 151 3.35 -10.27 -11.60
C TYR A 151 3.59 -9.05 -10.72
N PHE A 152 2.54 -8.34 -10.34
CA PHE A 152 2.68 -7.23 -9.40
C PHE A 152 3.26 -7.71 -8.06
N LEU A 153 2.77 -8.84 -7.53
CA LEU A 153 3.24 -9.43 -6.28
C LEU A 153 4.65 -10.03 -6.35
N SER A 154 5.24 -10.19 -7.53
CA SER A 154 6.63 -10.65 -7.68
C SER A 154 7.66 -9.52 -7.57
N HIS A 155 7.24 -8.25 -7.67
CA HIS A 155 8.09 -7.07 -7.47
C HIS A 155 8.63 -6.98 -6.04
N SER A 156 9.58 -6.08 -5.82
CA SER A 156 10.15 -5.77 -4.51
C SER A 156 9.28 -4.76 -3.76
N PHE A 157 8.98 -5.05 -2.49
CA PHE A 157 8.14 -4.22 -1.62
C PHE A 157 8.91 -3.80 -0.38
N ILE A 158 8.67 -2.59 0.12
CA ILE A 158 9.30 -2.13 1.35
C ILE A 158 8.69 -2.83 2.56
N SER A 159 9.57 -3.40 3.41
CA SER A 159 9.20 -4.02 4.69
C SER A 159 7.99 -4.96 4.58
N ASN A 160 6.94 -4.71 5.37
CA ASN A 160 5.71 -5.49 5.41
C ASN A 160 4.62 -5.00 4.44
N SER A 161 4.89 -4.07 3.51
CA SER A 161 3.88 -3.51 2.61
C SER A 161 3.19 -4.57 1.76
N ARG A 162 3.92 -5.60 1.31
CA ARG A 162 3.33 -6.74 0.58
C ARG A 162 2.33 -7.51 1.45
N ALA A 163 2.67 -7.75 2.72
CA ALA A 163 1.80 -8.44 3.65
C ALA A 163 0.57 -7.59 4.01
N GLN A 164 0.75 -6.27 4.16
CA GLN A 164 -0.35 -5.31 4.34
C GLN A 164 -1.29 -5.33 3.15
N LEU A 165 -0.78 -5.31 1.91
CA LEU A 165 -1.59 -5.42 0.69
C LEU A 165 -2.44 -6.69 0.70
N LEU A 166 -1.82 -7.85 0.91
CA LEU A 166 -2.55 -9.14 0.91
C LEU A 166 -3.63 -9.18 2.00
N SER A 167 -3.30 -8.73 3.21
CA SER A 167 -4.26 -8.67 4.32
C SER A 167 -5.42 -7.72 4.03
N ALA A 168 -5.13 -6.57 3.39
CA ALA A 168 -6.13 -5.57 3.04
C ALA A 168 -7.08 -6.07 1.95
N LEU A 169 -6.55 -6.68 0.89
CA LEU A 169 -7.34 -7.29 -0.19
C LEU A 169 -8.32 -8.34 0.36
N GLN A 170 -7.86 -9.17 1.30
CA GLN A 170 -8.69 -10.17 1.96
C GLN A 170 -9.75 -9.53 2.87
N ARG A 171 -9.33 -8.60 3.76
CA ARG A 171 -10.21 -7.91 4.72
C ARG A 171 -11.33 -7.16 4.01
N CYS A 172 -11.00 -6.46 2.93
CA CYS A 172 -11.95 -5.70 2.13
C CYS A 172 -12.72 -6.57 1.13
N ARG A 173 -12.47 -7.88 1.09
CA ARG A 173 -13.11 -8.85 0.18
C ARG A 173 -13.01 -8.45 -1.29
N LEU A 174 -11.89 -7.84 -1.68
CA LEU A 174 -11.63 -7.44 -3.07
C LEU A 174 -11.25 -8.64 -3.94
N LEU A 175 -10.74 -9.69 -3.31
CA LEU A 175 -10.43 -10.98 -3.91
C LEU A 175 -10.82 -12.10 -2.96
N SER A 176 -11.17 -13.26 -3.52
CA SER A 176 -11.38 -14.48 -2.74
C SER A 176 -10.06 -15.02 -2.19
N GLN A 177 -10.14 -15.83 -1.14
CA GLN A 177 -8.98 -16.52 -0.56
C GLN A 177 -8.22 -17.34 -1.62
N GLY A 178 -8.94 -18.08 -2.47
CA GLY A 178 -8.34 -18.88 -3.53
C GLY A 178 -7.64 -18.05 -4.61
N GLU A 179 -8.16 -16.86 -4.95
CA GLU A 179 -7.48 -15.93 -5.86
C GLU A 179 -6.18 -15.40 -5.25
N LEU A 180 -6.18 -15.02 -3.97
CA LEU A 180 -4.99 -14.54 -3.27
C LEU A 180 -3.90 -15.62 -3.18
N GLU A 181 -4.27 -16.83 -2.76
CA GLU A 181 -3.34 -17.97 -2.68
C GLU A 181 -2.74 -18.31 -4.05
N LYS A 182 -3.56 -18.31 -5.10
CA LYS A 182 -3.10 -18.50 -6.48
C LYS A 182 -2.11 -17.40 -6.89
N ALA A 183 -2.40 -16.14 -6.60
CA ALA A 183 -1.54 -15.02 -6.95
C ALA A 183 -0.19 -15.09 -6.25
N VAL A 184 -0.18 -15.35 -4.94
CA VAL A 184 1.05 -15.50 -4.15
C VAL A 184 1.88 -16.67 -4.66
N ARG A 185 1.28 -17.85 -4.87
CA ARG A 185 1.99 -19.02 -5.39
C ARG A 185 2.67 -18.75 -6.72
N GLN A 186 1.97 -18.11 -7.66
CA GLN A 186 2.52 -17.75 -8.96
C GLN A 186 3.63 -16.70 -8.85
N ALA A 187 3.48 -15.70 -7.98
CA ALA A 187 4.51 -14.69 -7.73
C ALA A 187 5.81 -15.31 -7.18
N GLU A 188 5.71 -16.24 -6.21
CA GLU A 188 6.90 -16.93 -5.67
C GLU A 188 7.57 -17.85 -6.70
N GLN A 189 6.78 -18.49 -7.58
CA GLN A 189 7.34 -19.27 -8.68
C GLN A 189 8.17 -18.39 -9.62
N MET A 190 7.68 -17.21 -9.98
CA MET A 190 8.40 -16.26 -10.84
C MET A 190 9.70 -15.75 -10.21
N ARG A 191 9.68 -15.47 -8.90
CA ARG A 191 10.90 -15.06 -8.19
C ARG A 191 11.96 -16.15 -8.21
N ARG A 192 11.56 -17.42 -8.05
CA ARG A 192 12.47 -18.57 -8.11
C ARG A 192 13.05 -18.80 -9.49
N THR A 193 12.24 -18.69 -10.55
CA THR A 193 12.72 -18.85 -11.93
C THR A 193 13.72 -17.75 -12.30
N ASN A 194 13.48 -16.51 -11.88
CA ASN A 194 14.36 -15.39 -12.20
C ASN A 194 15.66 -15.40 -11.38
N SER A 195 15.68 -15.98 -10.18
CA SER A 195 16.92 -16.16 -9.40
C SER A 195 17.89 -17.20 -9.99
N GLY A 196 17.45 -17.96 -11.00
CA GLY A 196 18.28 -18.95 -11.70
C GLY A 196 18.83 -18.48 -13.05
N ASP A 197 18.46 -17.28 -13.51
CA ASP A 197 18.89 -16.72 -14.79
C ASP A 197 19.84 -15.54 -14.52
N PRO A 198 21.17 -15.77 -14.53
CA PRO A 198 22.14 -14.71 -14.39
C PRO A 198 22.24 -14.05 -15.76
N HIS A 199 21.62 -12.89 -15.93
CA HIS A 199 22.29 -11.94 -16.82
C HIS A 199 23.68 -11.65 -16.26
#